data_AF-A0A0G0AG57-F1
#
_entry.id   AF-A0A0G0AG57-F1
#
_cell.length_a   1.000
_cell.length_b   1.000
_cell.length_c   1.000
_cell.angle_alpha   90.00
_cell.angle_beta   90.00
_cell.angle_gamma   90.00
#
_symmetry.space_group_name_H-M   'P 1'
#
loop_
_entity.id
_entity.type
_entity.pdbx_description
1 polymer ?
#
loop_
_entity_poly.entity_id
_entity_poly.type
_entity_poly.pdbx_seq_one_letter_code
_entity_poly.pdbx_strand_id
1 'polypeptide(L)'
;MDNTQNILARIQEITTKCHSAVILVPTNPSIDAIAASTSLYLALNKMGKTVSIACSQKVQSDLVASDKIQNVIGAGGDSLMISFPYSDGAIDKVDYNIQGQSFNLVVTPRLGHQKLNPNQVNFSYTGGLVDVIFVIDAPTLNSLGTIYTDNQNQFNGKDIVNIDRHLTNAYFGTVNYVNKTISSISELVLSIIQTLGIEIDRDIATNLYAGAAAST
;
A
#
# COMPACT_ATOMS: atom_id res chain seq x y z
N MET A 1 29.55 -14.48 0.46
CA MET A 1 28.67 -13.41 -0.08
C MET A 1 27.66 -13.09 1.00
N ASP A 2 27.58 -11.82 1.40
CA ASP A 2 26.82 -11.37 2.56
C ASP A 2 25.32 -11.63 2.37
N ASN A 3 24.64 -12.17 3.38
CA ASN A 3 23.21 -12.54 3.32
C ASN A 3 22.34 -11.35 2.89
N THR A 4 22.72 -10.15 3.31
CA THR A 4 22.08 -8.89 2.93
C THR A 4 22.16 -8.61 1.43
N GLN A 5 23.30 -8.86 0.79
CA GLN A 5 23.45 -8.64 -0.66
C GLN A 5 22.55 -9.58 -1.48
N ASN A 6 22.40 -10.84 -1.04
CA ASN A 6 21.51 -11.79 -1.70
C ASN A 6 20.03 -11.37 -1.55
N ILE A 7 19.64 -10.85 -0.38
CA ILE A 7 18.29 -10.31 -0.15
C ILE A 7 18.02 -9.12 -1.06
N LEU A 8 18.93 -8.14 -1.09
CA LEU A 8 18.81 -6.95 -1.94
C LEU A 8 18.76 -7.31 -3.43
N ALA A 9 19.56 -8.28 -3.88
CA ALA A 9 19.50 -8.79 -5.26
C ALA A 9 18.14 -9.42 -5.59
N ARG A 10 17.55 -10.16 -4.64
CA ARG A 10 16.21 -10.74 -4.82
C ARG A 10 15.11 -9.67 -4.86
N ILE A 11 15.20 -8.64 -4.00
CA ILE A 11 14.30 -7.48 -4.05
C ILE A 11 14.41 -6.79 -5.42
N GLN A 12 15.64 -6.55 -5.90
CA GLN A 12 15.88 -5.96 -7.21
C GLN A 12 15.27 -6.79 -8.34
N GLU A 13 15.44 -8.12 -8.31
CA GLU A 13 14.87 -9.03 -9.30
C GLU A 13 13.34 -8.93 -9.35
N ILE A 14 12.67 -9.04 -8.20
CA ILE A 14 11.20 -8.97 -8.10
C ILE A 14 10.70 -7.60 -8.57
N THR A 15 11.33 -6.53 -8.09
CA THR A 15 10.94 -5.14 -8.40
C THR A 15 11.16 -4.82 -9.88
N THR A 16 12.20 -5.37 -10.51
CA THR A 16 12.46 -5.14 -11.93
C THR A 16 11.40 -5.82 -12.80
N LYS A 17 10.98 -7.04 -12.43
CA LYS A 17 10.01 -7.85 -13.18
C LYS A 17 8.55 -7.44 -13.00
N CYS A 18 8.20 -6.80 -11.87
CA CYS A 18 6.81 -6.38 -11.64
C CYS A 18 6.41 -5.20 -12.56
N HIS A 19 5.14 -5.09 -12.89
CA HIS A 19 4.54 -3.91 -13.50
C HIS A 19 3.82 -3.08 -12.43
N SER A 20 3.19 -3.75 -11.48
CA SER A 20 2.44 -3.13 -10.39
C SER A 20 3.00 -3.51 -9.03
N ALA A 21 2.95 -2.56 -8.10
CA ALA A 21 3.36 -2.76 -6.72
C ALA A 21 2.36 -2.13 -5.76
N VAL A 22 2.10 -2.80 -4.65
CA VAL A 22 1.36 -2.22 -3.52
C VAL A 22 2.32 -2.08 -2.35
N ILE A 23 2.34 -0.90 -1.72
CA ILE A 23 3.08 -0.64 -0.50
C ILE A 23 2.09 -0.56 0.66
N LEU A 24 2.28 -1.41 1.67
CA LEU A 24 1.39 -1.51 2.83
C LEU A 24 2.13 -1.11 4.10
N VAL A 25 1.45 -0.30 4.91
CA VAL A 25 1.97 0.28 6.15
C VAL A 25 1.05 -0.15 7.30
N PRO A 26 1.57 -0.45 8.52
CA PRO A 26 0.75 -0.86 9.66
C PRO A 26 -0.23 0.23 10.14
N THR A 27 -1.16 -0.17 10.99
CA THR A 27 -1.99 0.78 11.76
C THR A 27 -1.12 1.68 12.64
N ASN A 28 -1.56 2.93 12.84
CA ASN A 28 -0.84 3.96 13.60
C ASN A 28 0.65 4.06 13.21
N PRO A 29 0.98 4.29 11.92
CA PRO A 29 2.35 4.21 11.45
C PRO A 29 3.22 5.30 12.06
N SER A 30 4.48 4.94 12.34
CA SER A 30 5.51 5.89 12.79
C SER A 30 5.85 6.89 11.68
N ILE A 31 6.46 8.03 12.03
CA ILE A 31 6.95 9.01 11.04
C ILE A 31 7.94 8.33 10.08
N ASP A 32 8.80 7.45 10.59
CA ASP A 32 9.76 6.70 9.80
C ASP A 32 9.10 5.70 8.85
N ALA A 33 8.04 5.00 9.29
CA ALA A 33 7.26 4.13 8.41
C ALA A 33 6.62 4.91 7.25
N ILE A 34 6.04 6.08 7.54
CA ILE A 34 5.44 6.96 6.52
C ILE A 34 6.53 7.47 5.57
N ALA A 35 7.66 7.95 6.10
CA ALA A 35 8.79 8.43 5.33
C ALA A 35 9.37 7.36 4.40
N ALA A 36 9.64 6.17 4.93
CA ALA A 36 10.21 5.07 4.17
C ALA A 36 9.25 4.57 3.09
N SER A 37 7.97 4.42 3.43
CA SER A 37 6.95 3.96 2.47
C SER A 37 6.69 4.96 1.35
N THR A 38 6.59 6.25 1.66
CA THR A 38 6.44 7.31 0.64
C THR A 38 7.69 7.50 -0.21
N SER A 39 8.88 7.32 0.36
CA SER A 39 10.15 7.32 -0.40
C SER A 39 10.20 6.18 -1.41
N LEU A 40 9.83 4.96 -0.99
CA LEU A 40 9.75 3.82 -1.89
C LEU A 40 8.67 4.04 -2.96
N TYR A 41 7.52 4.61 -2.59
CA TYR A 41 6.45 4.96 -3.53
C TYR A 41 6.97 5.90 -4.63
N LEU A 42 7.64 7.00 -4.26
CA LEU A 42 8.21 7.95 -5.23
C LEU A 42 9.27 7.29 -6.13
N ALA A 43 10.16 6.48 -5.55
CA ALA A 43 11.20 5.79 -6.29
C ALA A 43 10.62 4.79 -7.31
N LEU A 44 9.65 3.96 -6.90
CA LEU A 44 9.04 2.99 -7.80
C LEU A 44 8.22 3.67 -8.92
N ASN A 45 7.57 4.81 -8.64
CA ASN A 45 6.94 5.61 -9.69
C ASN A 45 7.95 6.16 -10.70
N LYS A 46 9.13 6.64 -10.25
CA LYS A 46 10.22 7.05 -11.16
C LYS A 46 10.72 5.90 -12.04
N MET A 47 10.64 4.66 -11.54
CA MET A 47 10.96 3.45 -12.29
C MET A 47 9.84 3.03 -13.27
N GLY A 48 8.76 3.81 -13.38
CA GLY A 48 7.64 3.56 -14.29
C GLY A 48 6.69 2.44 -13.84
N LYS A 49 6.73 2.06 -12.57
CA LYS A 49 5.80 1.07 -12.00
C LYS A 49 4.46 1.71 -11.68
N THR A 50 3.39 0.93 -11.77
CA THR A 50 2.08 1.32 -11.23
C THR A 50 2.08 1.03 -9.74
N VAL A 51 2.20 2.07 -8.91
CA VAL A 51 2.35 1.90 -7.46
C VAL A 51 1.13 2.44 -6.73
N SER A 52 0.61 1.67 -5.79
CA SER A 52 -0.30 2.19 -4.76
C SER A 52 0.32 2.06 -3.38
N ILE A 53 -0.16 2.88 -2.45
CA ILE A 53 0.27 2.87 -1.07
C ILE A 53 -0.97 2.94 -0.17
N ALA A 54 -1.04 2.09 0.84
CA ALA A 54 -2.21 1.96 1.69
C ALA A 54 -1.91 1.69 3.18
N CYS A 55 -2.80 2.20 4.02
CA CYS A 55 -2.83 2.03 5.47
C CYS A 55 -4.31 1.96 5.90
N SER A 56 -4.69 1.07 6.81
CA SER A 56 -6.11 0.94 7.25
C SER A 56 -6.66 2.18 7.96
N GLN A 57 -5.80 3.11 8.36
CA GLN A 57 -6.17 4.36 9.00
C GLN A 57 -5.71 5.56 8.16
N LYS A 58 -6.47 6.65 8.27
CA LYS A 58 -6.11 7.91 7.63
C LYS A 58 -4.80 8.43 8.23
N VAL A 59 -3.79 8.58 7.39
CA VAL A 59 -2.50 9.16 7.74
C VAL A 59 -2.55 10.67 7.54
N GLN A 60 -2.03 11.43 8.50
CA GLN A 60 -1.79 12.88 8.38
C GLN A 60 -0.31 13.14 8.60
N SER A 61 0.36 13.71 7.60
CA SER A 61 1.79 14.00 7.64
C SER A 61 2.12 15.04 6.59
N ASP A 62 3.13 15.88 6.85
CA ASP A 62 3.64 16.87 5.90
C ASP A 62 4.71 16.28 4.95
N LEU A 63 4.99 14.98 5.05
CA LEU A 63 5.91 14.27 4.16
C LEU A 63 5.38 14.22 2.74
N VAL A 64 6.30 14.25 1.76
CA VAL A 64 5.91 14.23 0.34
C VAL A 64 5.19 12.93 0.02
N ALA A 65 4.09 13.02 -0.73
CA ALA A 65 3.22 11.91 -1.11
C ALA A 65 2.47 11.21 0.04
N SER A 66 2.44 11.78 1.25
CA SER A 66 1.61 11.27 2.35
C SER A 66 0.11 11.26 2.00
N ASP A 67 -0.33 12.23 1.17
CA ASP A 67 -1.69 12.34 0.63
C ASP A 67 -2.08 11.19 -0.31
N LYS A 68 -1.09 10.42 -0.79
CA LYS A 68 -1.32 9.25 -1.66
C LYS A 68 -1.70 8.00 -0.88
N ILE A 69 -1.49 7.97 0.43
CA ILE A 69 -1.85 6.84 1.29
C ILE A 69 -3.36 6.68 1.33
N GLN A 70 -3.85 5.64 0.69
CA GLN A 70 -5.27 5.28 0.68
C GLN A 70 -5.63 4.37 1.85
N ASN A 71 -6.92 4.30 2.17
CA ASN A 71 -7.45 3.40 3.19
C ASN A 71 -7.85 2.01 2.66
N VAL A 72 -7.56 1.74 1.39
CA VAL A 72 -7.91 0.51 0.68
C VAL A 72 -6.74 0.07 -0.19
N ILE A 73 -6.63 -1.25 -0.41
CA ILE A 73 -5.69 -1.79 -1.38
C ILE A 73 -6.24 -1.48 -2.77
N GLY A 74 -5.58 -0.56 -3.48
CA GLY A 74 -5.83 -0.35 -4.91
C GLY A 74 -4.76 -1.05 -5.71
N ALA A 75 -5.11 -1.98 -6.59
CA ALA A 75 -4.12 -2.65 -7.44
C ALA A 75 -3.71 -1.82 -8.69
N GLY A 76 -4.04 -0.53 -8.72
CA GLY A 76 -3.88 0.29 -9.92
C GLY A 76 -4.66 -0.26 -11.13
N GLY A 77 -5.71 -1.06 -10.87
CA GLY A 77 -6.61 -1.53 -11.92
C GLY A 77 -7.42 -0.39 -12.52
N ASP A 78 -7.96 -0.61 -13.70
CA ASP A 78 -8.81 0.35 -14.40
C ASP A 78 -10.30 0.23 -14.02
N SER A 79 -10.66 -0.75 -13.18
CA SER A 79 -12.04 -0.96 -12.75
C SER A 79 -12.38 -0.10 -11.54
N LEU A 80 -13.29 0.87 -11.70
CA LEU A 80 -13.83 1.67 -10.61
C LEU A 80 -14.67 0.79 -9.66
N MET A 81 -14.28 0.73 -8.39
CA MET A 81 -15.04 0.12 -7.30
C MET A 81 -15.76 1.22 -6.52
N ILE A 82 -17.05 1.00 -6.27
CA ILE A 82 -17.92 1.87 -5.48
C ILE A 82 -18.38 1.06 -4.27
N SER A 83 -18.06 1.51 -3.06
CA SER A 83 -18.42 0.82 -1.82
C SER A 83 -19.12 1.75 -0.83
N PHE A 84 -20.03 1.20 -0.03
CA PHE A 84 -20.79 1.91 0.99
C PHE A 84 -21.24 0.91 2.06
N PRO A 85 -21.59 1.35 3.29
CA PRO A 85 -22.09 0.47 4.33
C PRO A 85 -23.28 -0.37 3.84
N TYR A 86 -23.18 -1.70 4.00
CA TYR A 86 -24.17 -2.66 3.52
C TYR A 86 -24.68 -3.52 4.68
N SER A 87 -26.00 -3.74 4.70
CA SER A 87 -26.66 -4.72 5.56
C SER A 87 -27.32 -5.77 4.68
N ASP A 88 -27.23 -7.04 5.08
CA ASP A 88 -27.69 -8.14 4.24
C ASP A 88 -29.15 -8.00 3.80
N GLY A 89 -29.42 -8.21 2.51
CA GLY A 89 -30.75 -8.07 1.90
C GLY A 89 -31.26 -6.63 1.70
N ALA A 90 -30.46 -5.60 2.00
CA ALA A 90 -30.91 -4.21 1.92
C ALA A 90 -30.98 -3.63 0.50
N ILE A 91 -30.34 -4.28 -0.48
CA ILE A 91 -30.37 -3.86 -1.88
C ILE A 91 -31.40 -4.70 -2.63
N ASP A 92 -32.33 -4.01 -3.28
CA ASP A 92 -33.34 -4.63 -4.15
C ASP A 92 -32.81 -4.80 -5.57
N LYS A 93 -32.24 -3.73 -6.12
CA LYS A 93 -31.77 -3.70 -7.51
C LYS A 93 -30.55 -2.81 -7.68
N VAL A 94 -29.62 -3.26 -8.51
CA VAL A 94 -28.55 -2.45 -9.10
C VAL A 94 -28.77 -2.40 -10.60
N ASP A 95 -28.80 -1.20 -11.16
CA ASP A 95 -29.02 -0.96 -12.59
C ASP A 95 -28.05 0.11 -13.12
N TYR A 96 -27.95 0.26 -14.44
CA TYR A 96 -27.18 1.34 -15.05
C TYR A 96 -27.92 1.98 -16.21
N ASN A 97 -27.65 3.27 -16.45
CA ASN A 97 -28.08 3.95 -17.66
C ASN A 97 -27.08 5.02 -18.08
N ILE A 98 -27.12 5.39 -19.35
CA ILE A 98 -26.29 6.48 -19.91
C ILE A 98 -27.23 7.65 -20.21
N GLN A 99 -26.93 8.83 -19.66
CA GLN A 99 -27.67 10.06 -19.95
C GLN A 99 -26.68 11.14 -20.41
N GLY A 100 -26.76 11.52 -21.68
CA GLY A 100 -25.79 12.42 -22.30
C GLY A 100 -24.39 11.83 -22.25
N GLN A 101 -23.48 12.48 -21.53
CA GLN A 101 -22.09 12.04 -21.34
C GLN A 101 -21.86 11.36 -19.97
N SER A 102 -22.92 11.13 -19.19
CA SER A 102 -22.83 10.56 -17.85
C SER A 102 -23.24 9.09 -17.84
N PHE A 103 -22.37 8.23 -17.29
CA PHE A 103 -22.73 6.88 -16.87
C PHE A 103 -23.31 6.92 -15.45
N ASN A 104 -24.54 6.45 -15.29
CA ASN A 104 -25.24 6.44 -14.00
C ASN A 104 -25.35 5.01 -13.50
N LEU A 105 -24.80 4.73 -12.31
CA LEU A 105 -25.10 3.53 -11.54
C LEU A 105 -26.24 3.83 -10.57
N VAL A 106 -27.34 3.08 -10.67
CA VAL A 106 -28.54 3.27 -9.85
C VAL A 106 -28.65 2.11 -8.86
N VAL A 107 -28.48 2.41 -7.57
CA VAL A 107 -28.63 1.45 -6.48
C VAL A 107 -29.96 1.71 -5.77
N THR A 108 -30.88 0.75 -5.84
CA THR A 108 -32.22 0.85 -5.24
C THR A 108 -32.27 0.01 -3.96
N PRO A 109 -32.50 0.63 -2.79
CA PRO A 109 -32.68 -0.11 -1.55
C PRO A 109 -34.04 -0.82 -1.55
N ARG A 110 -34.13 -1.95 -0.82
CA ARG A 110 -35.38 -2.65 -0.58
C ARG A 110 -36.31 -1.82 0.31
N LEU A 111 -37.62 -1.98 0.11
CA LEU A 111 -38.64 -1.30 0.93
C LEU A 111 -38.38 -1.52 2.43
N GLY A 112 -38.42 -0.44 3.20
CA GLY A 112 -38.13 -0.45 4.64
C GLY A 112 -36.66 -0.24 5.03
N HIS A 113 -35.72 -0.28 4.07
CA HIS A 113 -34.31 0.03 4.31
C HIS A 113 -33.99 1.51 4.04
N GLN A 114 -32.94 2.02 4.69
CA GLN A 114 -32.50 3.40 4.51
C GLN A 114 -31.93 3.62 3.10
N LYS A 115 -32.17 4.83 2.55
CA LYS A 115 -31.50 5.28 1.32
C LYS A 115 -30.00 5.37 1.54
N LEU A 116 -29.22 5.15 0.49
CA LEU A 116 -27.77 5.37 0.54
C LEU A 116 -27.47 6.83 0.89
N ASN A 117 -26.50 7.02 1.78
CA ASN A 117 -25.93 8.32 2.08
C ASN A 117 -24.75 8.59 1.12
N PRO A 118 -24.83 9.58 0.23
CA PRO A 118 -23.75 9.89 -0.72
C PRO A 118 -22.41 10.17 -0.03
N ASN A 119 -22.44 10.74 1.17
CA ASN A 119 -21.22 11.05 1.94
C ASN A 119 -20.53 9.81 2.52
N GLN A 120 -21.15 8.63 2.40
CA GLN A 120 -20.60 7.34 2.85
C GLN A 120 -20.24 6.43 1.67
N VAL A 121 -20.31 6.95 0.44
CA VAL A 121 -19.84 6.25 -0.75
C VAL A 121 -18.34 6.48 -0.91
N ASN A 122 -17.58 5.39 -0.94
CA ASN A 122 -16.15 5.40 -1.21
C ASN A 122 -15.90 4.95 -2.65
N PHE A 123 -14.97 5.61 -3.30
CA PHE A 123 -14.50 5.27 -4.64
C PHE A 123 -13.07 4.76 -4.54
N SER A 124 -12.81 3.63 -5.17
CA SER A 124 -11.47 3.06 -5.31
C SER A 124 -11.33 2.39 -6.66
N TYR A 125 -10.14 1.90 -6.99
CA TYR A 125 -9.91 1.10 -8.19
C TYR A 125 -9.53 -0.32 -7.81
N THR A 126 -10.09 -1.29 -8.53
CA THR A 126 -9.89 -2.73 -8.33
C THR A 126 -9.62 -3.42 -9.67
N GLY A 127 -9.40 -4.74 -9.66
CA GLY A 127 -9.21 -5.54 -10.88
C GLY A 127 -7.80 -5.48 -11.48
N GLY A 128 -6.91 -4.64 -10.96
CA GLY A 128 -5.50 -4.67 -11.31
C GLY A 128 -4.83 -5.93 -10.78
N LEU A 129 -3.94 -6.52 -11.56
CA LEU A 129 -3.04 -7.54 -11.03
C LEU A 129 -2.01 -6.83 -10.17
N VAL A 130 -1.93 -7.18 -8.88
CA VAL A 130 -0.78 -6.83 -8.03
C VAL A 130 0.29 -7.89 -8.27
N ASP A 131 1.46 -7.49 -8.73
CA ASP A 131 2.58 -8.42 -8.93
C ASP A 131 3.36 -8.63 -7.63
N VAL A 132 3.62 -7.54 -6.89
CA VAL A 132 4.38 -7.56 -5.64
C VAL A 132 3.73 -6.69 -4.56
N ILE A 133 3.80 -7.16 -3.32
CA ILE A 133 3.39 -6.43 -2.12
C ILE A 133 4.63 -6.12 -1.28
N PHE A 134 4.92 -4.84 -1.07
CA PHE A 134 5.89 -4.38 -0.08
C PHE A 134 5.16 -4.12 1.24
N VAL A 135 5.60 -4.77 2.32
CA VAL A 135 5.09 -4.52 3.66
C VAL A 135 6.19 -3.87 4.48
N ILE A 136 5.92 -2.68 5.01
CA ILE A 136 6.92 -1.81 5.64
C ILE A 136 6.56 -1.61 7.12
N ASP A 137 7.54 -1.80 8.01
CA ASP A 137 7.44 -1.53 9.46
C ASP A 137 6.36 -2.36 10.19
N ALA A 138 6.02 -3.54 9.67
CA ALA A 138 4.99 -4.41 10.27
C ALA A 138 5.61 -5.72 10.77
N PRO A 139 5.50 -6.07 12.08
CA PRO A 139 6.03 -7.33 12.59
C PRO A 139 5.23 -8.55 12.12
N THR A 140 3.95 -8.37 11.74
CA THR A 140 3.08 -9.43 11.20
C THR A 140 2.11 -8.85 10.17
N LEU A 141 1.51 -9.69 9.31
CA LEU A 141 0.43 -9.25 8.42
C LEU A 141 -0.80 -8.70 9.17
N ASN A 142 -1.09 -9.21 10.37
CA ASN A 142 -2.18 -8.70 11.20
C ASN A 142 -1.95 -7.24 11.65
N SER A 143 -0.71 -6.76 11.67
CA SER A 143 -0.38 -5.36 11.99
C SER A 143 -0.93 -4.36 10.95
N LEU A 144 -1.28 -4.84 9.75
CA LEU A 144 -1.94 -4.05 8.70
C LEU A 144 -3.43 -3.77 9.00
N GLY A 145 -4.03 -4.44 9.98
CA GLY A 145 -5.44 -4.26 10.33
C GLY A 145 -6.38 -4.70 9.20
N THR A 146 -7.44 -3.91 8.97
CA THR A 146 -8.49 -4.22 7.98
C THR A 146 -7.98 -4.33 6.54
N ILE A 147 -6.85 -3.69 6.23
CA ILE A 147 -6.14 -3.90 4.95
C ILE A 147 -5.85 -5.38 4.73
N TYR A 148 -5.40 -6.11 5.76
CA TYR A 148 -5.14 -7.54 5.65
C TYR A 148 -6.38 -8.38 5.97
N THR A 149 -7.06 -8.13 7.09
CA THR A 149 -8.14 -9.01 7.55
C THR A 149 -9.29 -9.12 6.55
N ASP A 150 -9.58 -8.05 5.83
CA ASP A 150 -10.71 -7.99 4.91
C ASP A 150 -10.30 -8.40 3.48
N ASN A 151 -8.99 -8.53 3.21
CA ASN A 151 -8.45 -8.74 1.87
C ASN A 151 -7.44 -9.91 1.80
N GLN A 152 -7.48 -10.88 2.72
CA GLN A 152 -6.50 -11.99 2.80
C GLN A 152 -6.29 -12.69 1.44
N ASN A 153 -7.36 -12.87 0.67
CA ASN A 153 -7.29 -13.49 -0.66
C ASN A 153 -6.40 -12.73 -1.65
N GLN A 154 -6.22 -11.42 -1.49
CA GLN A 154 -5.36 -10.61 -2.35
C GLN A 154 -3.86 -10.86 -2.10
N PHE A 155 -3.49 -11.44 -0.96
CA PHE A 155 -2.10 -11.77 -0.62
C PHE A 155 -1.71 -13.17 -1.09
N ASN A 156 -2.68 -14.05 -1.35
CA ASN A 156 -2.43 -15.44 -1.73
C ASN A 156 -1.69 -15.53 -3.07
N GLY A 157 -0.55 -16.23 -3.06
CA GLY A 157 0.29 -16.44 -4.25
C GLY A 157 1.01 -15.18 -4.76
N LYS A 158 1.06 -14.10 -3.97
CA LYS A 158 1.80 -12.88 -4.30
C LYS A 158 3.19 -12.89 -3.69
N ASP A 159 4.15 -12.29 -4.39
CA ASP A 159 5.44 -12.02 -3.79
C ASP A 159 5.30 -10.94 -2.72
N ILE A 160 5.70 -11.25 -1.50
CA ILE A 160 5.70 -10.31 -0.38
C ILE A 160 7.14 -9.96 -0.02
N VAL A 161 7.49 -8.68 -0.10
CA VAL A 161 8.75 -8.12 0.39
C VAL A 161 8.50 -7.48 1.75
N ASN A 162 8.91 -8.17 2.82
CA ASN A 162 8.79 -7.72 4.20
C ASN A 162 10.04 -6.92 4.59
N ILE A 163 9.86 -5.62 4.83
CA ILE A 163 10.92 -4.66 5.19
C ILE A 163 10.65 -4.19 6.61
N ASP A 164 11.47 -4.61 7.56
CA ASP A 164 11.16 -4.36 8.96
C ASP A 164 12.40 -4.32 9.87
N ARG A 165 12.23 -3.77 11.07
CA ARG A 165 13.26 -3.73 12.12
C ARG A 165 12.81 -4.34 13.45
N HIS A 166 11.55 -4.74 13.59
CA HIS A 166 11.03 -5.19 14.86
C HIS A 166 11.71 -6.48 15.34
N LEU A 167 11.99 -6.56 16.64
CA LEU A 167 12.50 -7.78 17.27
C LEU A 167 11.52 -8.95 17.12
N THR A 168 10.23 -8.63 17.07
CA THR A 168 9.09 -9.55 17.03
C THR A 168 8.63 -9.91 15.61
N ASN A 169 9.34 -9.48 14.55
CA ASN A 169 8.95 -9.78 13.17
C ASN A 169 8.83 -11.29 12.92
N ALA A 170 7.75 -11.68 12.23
CA ALA A 170 7.40 -13.08 11.97
C ALA A 170 7.99 -13.65 10.66
N TYR A 171 8.75 -12.86 9.90
CA TYR A 171 9.38 -13.27 8.63
C TYR A 171 8.37 -13.85 7.61
N PHE A 172 7.22 -13.18 7.45
CA PHE A 172 6.09 -13.66 6.65
C PHE A 172 6.24 -13.42 5.13
N GLY A 173 7.29 -12.71 4.69
CA GLY A 173 7.50 -12.40 3.28
C GLY A 173 8.09 -13.56 2.48
N THR A 174 7.87 -13.57 1.17
CA THR A 174 8.67 -14.37 0.24
C THR A 174 10.14 -13.92 0.29
N VAL A 175 10.36 -12.62 0.51
CA VAL A 175 11.66 -12.02 0.81
C VAL A 175 11.54 -11.23 2.09
N ASN A 176 12.43 -11.50 3.05
CA ASN A 176 12.45 -10.83 4.34
C ASN A 176 13.73 -10.02 4.49
N TYR A 177 13.61 -8.70 4.33
CA TYR A 177 14.69 -7.75 4.63
C TYR A 177 14.47 -7.14 6.01
N VAL A 178 14.84 -7.93 7.02
CA VAL A 178 14.63 -7.58 8.42
C VAL A 178 15.96 -7.36 9.11
N ASN A 179 16.20 -6.15 9.60
CA ASN A 179 17.42 -5.80 10.35
C ASN A 179 17.07 -5.20 11.71
N LYS A 180 17.36 -5.94 12.78
CA LYS A 180 17.03 -5.58 14.16
C LYS A 180 18.00 -4.57 14.78
N THR A 181 19.14 -4.30 14.15
CA THR A 181 20.19 -3.42 14.69
C THR A 181 20.30 -2.09 13.94
N ILE A 182 19.53 -1.90 12.88
CA ILE A 182 19.56 -0.67 12.08
C ILE A 182 19.01 0.52 12.89
N SER A 183 19.17 1.77 12.46
CA SER A 183 18.64 2.93 13.19
C SER A 183 17.18 3.27 12.82
N SER A 184 16.82 3.05 11.54
CA SER A 184 15.52 3.40 10.98
C SER A 184 15.10 2.45 9.84
N ILE A 185 13.81 2.40 9.54
CA ILE A 185 13.28 1.75 8.33
C ILE A 185 13.71 2.53 7.08
N SER A 186 13.83 3.86 7.18
CA SER A 186 14.34 4.70 6.09
C SER A 186 15.73 4.27 5.61
N GLU A 187 16.62 3.80 6.48
CA GLU A 187 17.92 3.25 6.06
C GLU A 187 17.79 1.94 5.24
N LEU A 188 16.84 1.07 5.58
CA LEU A 188 16.54 -0.13 4.78
C LEU A 188 16.03 0.26 3.41
N VAL A 189 15.08 1.19 3.34
CA VAL A 189 14.52 1.65 2.07
C VAL A 189 15.56 2.39 1.22
N LEU A 190 16.43 3.20 1.83
CA LEU A 190 17.57 3.81 1.14
C LEU A 190 18.44 2.75 0.44
N SER A 191 18.77 1.67 1.14
CA SER A 191 19.57 0.57 0.60
C SER A 191 18.88 -0.11 -0.60
N ILE A 192 17.55 -0.27 -0.54
CA ILE A 192 16.75 -0.79 -1.65
C ILE A 192 16.80 0.17 -2.86
N ILE A 193 16.52 1.46 -2.66
CA ILE A 193 16.50 2.47 -3.73
C ILE A 193 17.86 2.55 -4.42
N GLN A 194 18.95 2.53 -3.65
CA GLN A 194 20.31 2.51 -4.17
C GLN A 194 20.60 1.23 -4.98
N THR A 195 20.17 0.07 -4.48
CA THR A 195 20.34 -1.21 -5.18
C THR A 195 19.58 -1.23 -6.51
N LEU A 196 18.39 -0.61 -6.55
CA LEU A 196 17.60 -0.44 -7.77
C LEU A 196 18.22 0.55 -8.77
N GLY A 197 19.24 1.32 -8.36
CA GLY A 197 19.88 2.33 -9.21
C GLY A 197 18.98 3.54 -9.50
N ILE A 198 17.99 3.80 -8.65
CA ILE A 198 17.05 4.91 -8.82
C ILE A 198 17.67 6.20 -8.25
N GLU A 199 17.57 7.29 -9.00
CA GLU A 199 18.03 8.61 -8.53
C GLU A 199 17.22 9.06 -7.30
N ILE A 200 17.94 9.37 -6.22
CA ILE A 200 17.37 9.97 -5.00
C ILE A 200 17.32 11.47 -5.21
N ASP A 201 16.14 11.98 -5.58
CA ASP A 201 15.91 13.41 -5.73
C ASP A 201 15.60 14.10 -4.40
N ARG A 202 15.28 15.39 -4.46
CA ARG A 202 14.99 16.22 -3.27
C ARG A 202 13.87 15.65 -2.42
N ASP A 203 12.79 15.17 -3.03
CA ASP A 203 11.60 14.73 -2.31
C ASP A 203 11.86 13.39 -1.61
N ILE A 204 12.48 12.44 -2.33
CA ILE A 204 12.91 11.16 -1.75
C ILE A 204 13.93 11.40 -0.63
N ALA A 205 14.94 12.25 -0.85
CA ALA A 205 15.96 12.54 0.15
C ALA A 205 15.35 13.19 1.42
N THR A 206 14.41 14.11 1.24
CA THR A 206 13.75 14.80 2.34
C THR A 206 12.94 13.83 3.20
N ASN A 207 12.16 12.94 2.56
CA ASN A 207 11.40 11.94 3.28
C ASN A 207 12.34 10.98 4.04
N LEU A 208 13.33 10.40 3.37
CA LEU A 208 14.29 9.48 4.01
C LEU A 208 15.03 10.12 5.19
N TYR A 209 15.44 11.39 5.05
CA TYR A 209 16.08 12.13 6.14
C TYR A 209 15.15 12.35 7.32
N ALA A 210 13.90 12.77 7.06
CA ALA A 210 12.91 13.00 8.10
C ALA A 210 12.57 11.70 8.88
N GLY A 211 12.47 10.57 8.18
CA GLY A 211 12.25 9.27 8.81
C GLY A 211 13.44 8.83 9.68
N ALA A 212 14.66 8.93 9.15
CA ALA A 212 15.86 8.63 9.92
C ALA A 212 15.99 9.52 11.18
N ALA A 213 15.78 10.83 11.05
CA ALA A 213 15.86 11.78 12.16
C ALA A 213 14.78 11.58 13.23
N ALA A 214 13.62 11.03 12.87
CA ALA A 214 12.54 10.73 13.81
C ALA A 214 12.74 9.41 14.59
N SER A 215 13.62 8.52 14.09
CA SER A 215 13.88 7.20 14.67
C SER A 215 15.14 7.12 15.55
N THR A 216 15.99 8.14 15.51
CA THR A 216 17.21 8.30 16.33
C THR A 216 16.98 9.21 17.52
#